data_AF-A0A562IKE2-F1
#
_entry.id   AF-A0A562IKE2-F1
#
_cell.length_a   1.000
_cell.length_b   1.000
_cell.length_c   1.000
_cell.angle_alpha   90.00
_cell.angle_beta   90.00
_cell.angle_gamma   90.00
#
_symmetry.space_group_name_H-M   'P 1'
#
loop_
_entity.id
_entity.type
_entity.pdbx_description
1 polymer ?
#
loop_
_entity_poly.entity_id
_entity_poly.type
_entity_poly.pdbx_seq_one_letter_code
_entity_poly.pdbx_strand_id
1 'polypeptide(L)'
;MTQTAPPEARPSARIYQLEPYRFSNNLPPDTRDKLKEIFAHWSESEKAEALVREIIDQAPDTLGVRIVAYRFYFYRRRSAEAAHWALSCLDWLSKRLDLPDDWRAVTGDMADFKNWHAYTRLWLQSLTAYSYNMARLGKQAESLAALDKVNELDPSGKLGAARLRQVFTGPRGDAGMLFPKEHEHWRFPYSSES
;
A
#
# COMPACT_ATOMS: atom_id res chain seq x y z
N MET A 1 -1.52 -40.30 -33.92
CA MET A 1 -0.78 -40.21 -32.64
C MET A 1 -0.90 -38.78 -32.16
N THR A 2 -1.87 -38.53 -31.30
CA THR A 2 -2.29 -37.18 -30.89
C THR A 2 -1.42 -36.74 -29.71
N GLN A 3 -0.66 -35.66 -29.89
CA GLN A 3 0.22 -35.08 -28.89
C GLN A 3 -0.63 -34.28 -27.88
N THR A 4 -0.70 -34.77 -26.65
CA THR A 4 -1.38 -34.09 -25.53
C THR A 4 -0.53 -32.90 -25.09
N ALA A 5 -1.03 -31.68 -25.28
CA ALA A 5 -0.41 -30.46 -24.75
C ALA A 5 -0.52 -30.44 -23.21
N PRO A 6 0.51 -29.93 -22.49
CA PRO A 6 0.46 -29.81 -21.04
C PRO A 6 -0.54 -28.72 -20.60
N PRO A 7 -1.11 -28.84 -19.38
CA PRO A 7 -2.14 -27.91 -18.91
C PRO A 7 -1.58 -26.50 -18.73
N GLU A 8 -2.24 -25.52 -19.33
CA GLU A 8 -1.94 -24.10 -19.16
C GLU A 8 -1.97 -23.72 -17.68
N ALA A 9 -0.84 -23.19 -17.19
CA ALA A 9 -0.74 -22.65 -15.85
C ALA A 9 -1.74 -21.50 -15.69
N ARG A 10 -2.64 -21.63 -14.72
CA ARG A 10 -3.60 -20.59 -14.34
C ARG A 10 -2.86 -19.26 -14.15
N PRO A 11 -3.34 -18.14 -14.69
CA PRO A 11 -2.65 -16.86 -14.54
C PRO A 11 -2.65 -16.47 -13.07
N SER A 12 -1.49 -16.64 -12.43
CA SER A 12 -1.16 -16.02 -11.14
C SER A 12 -1.59 -14.57 -11.21
N ALA A 13 -2.37 -14.13 -10.23
CA ALA A 13 -3.03 -12.83 -10.24
C ALA A 13 -2.11 -11.74 -10.83
N ARG A 14 -2.61 -11.07 -11.89
CA ARG A 14 -1.94 -10.02 -12.69
C ARG A 14 -1.54 -8.77 -11.89
N ILE A 15 -1.55 -8.85 -10.56
CA ILE A 15 -1.08 -7.84 -9.59
C ILE A 15 0.46 -7.81 -9.45
N TYR A 16 1.18 -8.76 -10.06
CA TYR A 16 2.65 -8.79 -10.04
C TYR A 16 3.33 -8.04 -11.20
N GLN A 17 2.57 -7.59 -12.21
CA GLN A 17 3.08 -6.70 -13.26
C GLN A 17 2.70 -5.25 -12.95
N LEU A 18 3.18 -4.73 -11.81
CA LEU A 18 3.43 -3.29 -11.77
C LEU A 18 4.64 -3.03 -12.66
N GLU A 19 4.50 -2.10 -13.61
CA GLU A 19 5.63 -1.53 -14.34
C GLU A 19 6.81 -1.33 -13.36
N PRO A 20 8.03 -1.73 -13.73
CA PRO A 20 9.20 -1.60 -12.87
C PRO A 20 9.52 -0.11 -12.70
N TYR A 21 8.79 0.54 -11.80
CA TYR A 21 9.00 1.93 -11.46
C TYR A 21 10.24 1.97 -10.56
N ARG A 22 11.38 2.31 -11.17
CA ARG A 22 12.72 2.16 -10.61
C ARG A 22 13.02 3.18 -9.51
N PHE A 23 12.38 3.07 -8.35
CA PHE A 23 13.00 3.60 -7.12
C PHE A 23 14.16 2.74 -6.65
N SER A 24 14.16 1.45 -7.03
CA SER A 24 15.22 0.51 -6.67
C SER A 24 16.61 0.96 -7.13
N ASN A 25 16.73 1.68 -8.25
CA ASN A 25 18.03 2.14 -8.75
C ASN A 25 18.69 3.22 -7.88
N ASN A 26 17.92 3.93 -7.05
CA ASN A 26 18.44 4.99 -6.15
C ASN A 26 18.55 4.52 -4.70
N LEU A 27 18.34 3.22 -4.43
CA LEU A 27 18.55 2.65 -3.10
C LEU A 27 20.02 2.23 -2.96
N PRO A 28 20.62 2.41 -1.77
CA PRO A 28 21.91 1.81 -1.45
C PRO A 28 21.92 0.32 -1.81
N PRO A 29 23.04 -0.23 -2.34
CA PRO A 29 23.15 -1.65 -2.66
C PRO A 29 22.67 -2.56 -1.51
N ASP A 30 23.06 -2.24 -0.28
CA ASP A 30 22.67 -2.98 0.93
C ASP A 30 21.16 -3.01 1.15
N THR A 31 20.46 -1.89 0.92
CA THR A 31 18.99 -1.81 1.00
C THR A 31 18.35 -2.66 -0.09
N ARG A 32 18.90 -2.67 -1.31
CA ARG A 32 18.36 -3.50 -2.40
C ARG A 32 18.50 -4.99 -2.12
N ASP A 33 19.63 -5.42 -1.57
CA ASP A 33 19.86 -6.84 -1.31
C ASP A 33 19.01 -7.32 -0.13
N LYS A 34 18.84 -6.50 0.91
CA LYS A 34 17.86 -6.75 1.98
C LYS A 34 16.43 -6.85 1.45
N LEU A 35 16.03 -6.00 0.50
CA LEU A 35 14.71 -6.09 -0.13
C LEU A 35 14.53 -7.42 -0.88
N LYS A 36 15.53 -7.88 -1.63
CA LYS A 36 15.48 -9.19 -2.29
C LYS A 36 15.32 -10.31 -1.28
N GLU A 37 16.05 -10.24 -0.16
CA GLU A 37 15.97 -11.24 0.91
C GLU A 37 14.59 -11.27 1.58
N ILE A 38 13.98 -10.10 1.86
CA ILE A 38 12.59 -9.99 2.35
C ILE A 38 11.62 -10.69 1.39
N PHE A 39 11.76 -10.48 0.09
CA PHE A 39 10.89 -11.12 -0.90
C PHE A 39 11.14 -12.63 -1.02
N ALA A 40 12.38 -13.08 -0.88
CA ALA A 40 12.75 -14.50 -0.90
C ALA A 40 12.18 -15.27 0.30
N HIS A 41 12.15 -14.63 1.48
CA HIS A 41 11.64 -15.20 2.72
C HIS A 41 10.22 -14.72 3.06
N TRP A 42 9.46 -14.19 2.10
CA TRP A 42 8.16 -13.55 2.36
C TRP A 42 7.16 -14.44 3.12
N SER A 43 7.22 -15.75 2.89
CA SER A 43 6.40 -16.78 3.55
C SER A 43 6.86 -17.16 4.96
N GLU A 44 8.10 -16.84 5.33
CA GLU A 44 8.68 -17.10 6.66
C GLU A 44 8.41 -15.90 7.57
N SER A 45 7.24 -15.87 8.20
CA SER A 45 6.73 -14.66 8.86
C SER A 45 7.66 -14.00 9.86
N GLU A 46 8.34 -14.77 10.72
CA GLU A 46 9.26 -14.20 11.71
C GLU A 46 10.53 -13.64 11.06
N LYS A 47 11.11 -14.37 10.10
CA LYS A 47 12.32 -13.94 9.39
C LYS A 47 12.05 -12.70 8.52
N ALA A 48 10.95 -12.70 7.78
CA ALA A 48 10.53 -11.55 6.99
C ALA A 48 10.22 -10.32 7.85
N GLU A 49 9.62 -10.50 9.04
CA GLU A 49 9.38 -9.39 9.97
C GLU A 49 10.68 -8.80 10.50
N ALA A 50 11.62 -9.64 10.92
CA ALA A 50 12.94 -9.19 11.39
C ALA A 50 13.67 -8.38 10.32
N LEU A 51 13.69 -8.88 9.08
CA LEU A 51 14.31 -8.18 7.95
C LEU A 51 13.62 -6.86 7.61
N VAL A 52 12.28 -6.80 7.68
CA VAL A 52 11.52 -5.56 7.46
C VAL A 52 11.78 -4.55 8.58
N ARG A 53 11.89 -4.97 9.84
CA ARG A 53 12.26 -4.07 10.93
C ARG A 53 13.68 -3.53 10.75
N GLU A 54 14.61 -4.41 10.41
CA GLU A 54 16.00 -4.02 10.16
C GLU A 54 16.12 -3.00 9.02
N ILE A 55 15.36 -3.18 7.93
CA ILE A 55 15.39 -2.22 6.83
C ILE A 55 14.72 -0.88 7.18
N ILE A 56 13.69 -0.89 8.02
CA ILE A 56 13.07 0.33 8.54
C ILE A 56 14.03 1.09 9.46
N ASP A 57 14.77 0.39 10.30
CA ASP A 57 15.64 0.99 11.32
C ASP A 57 16.98 1.47 10.75
N GLN A 58 17.52 0.79 9.73
CA GLN A 58 18.90 1.01 9.25
C GLN A 58 19.00 1.66 7.87
N ALA A 59 17.98 1.57 7.02
CA ALA A 59 18.06 2.11 5.67
C ALA A 59 17.75 3.62 5.64
N PRO A 60 18.26 4.36 4.64
CA PRO A 60 17.80 5.71 4.39
C PRO A 60 16.30 5.74 4.21
N ASP A 61 15.66 6.75 4.82
CA ASP A 61 14.23 6.98 4.74
C ASP A 61 13.81 7.32 3.31
N THR A 62 13.42 6.28 2.58
CA THR A 62 13.06 6.35 1.16
C THR A 62 11.65 5.82 0.95
N LEU A 63 11.01 6.31 -0.11
CA LEU A 63 9.68 5.83 -0.49
C LEU A 63 9.65 4.30 -0.72
N GLY A 64 10.74 3.72 -1.24
CA GLY A 64 10.83 2.28 -1.49
C GLY A 64 10.70 1.45 -0.21
N VAL A 65 11.38 1.86 0.86
CA VAL A 65 11.31 1.20 2.18
C VAL A 65 9.89 1.32 2.76
N ARG A 66 9.27 2.51 2.66
CA ARG A 66 7.89 2.76 3.12
C ARG A 66 6.87 1.88 2.40
N ILE A 67 7.00 1.72 1.07
CA ILE A 67 6.14 0.85 0.26
C ILE A 67 6.29 -0.63 0.67
N VAL A 68 7.52 -1.07 0.96
CA VAL A 68 7.79 -2.45 1.37
C VAL A 68 7.19 -2.72 2.73
N ALA A 69 7.37 -1.82 3.69
CA ALA A 69 6.75 -1.90 5.00
C ALA A 69 5.21 -1.93 4.90
N TYR A 70 4.60 -1.04 4.11
CA TYR A 70 3.17 -1.05 3.82
C TYR A 70 2.69 -2.43 3.34
N ARG A 71 3.33 -2.97 2.30
CA ARG A 71 2.95 -4.27 1.72
C ARG A 71 3.08 -5.38 2.75
N PHE A 72 4.17 -5.38 3.53
CA PHE A 72 4.43 -6.39 4.54
C PHE A 72 3.28 -6.49 5.54
N TYR A 73 2.86 -5.36 6.11
CA TYR A 73 1.75 -5.33 7.07
C TYR A 73 0.39 -5.54 6.41
N PHE A 74 0.19 -5.01 5.20
CA PHE A 74 -1.07 -5.14 4.47
C PHE A 74 -1.44 -6.60 4.17
N TYR A 75 -0.48 -7.39 3.69
CA TYR A 75 -0.69 -8.81 3.39
C TYR A 75 -0.85 -9.66 4.65
N ARG A 76 -0.30 -9.22 5.79
CA ARG A 76 -0.46 -9.85 7.11
C ARG A 76 -1.69 -9.40 7.90
N ARG A 77 -2.60 -8.64 7.27
CA ARG A 77 -3.84 -8.14 7.90
C ARG A 77 -3.61 -7.20 9.08
N ARG A 78 -2.39 -6.67 9.24
CA ARG A 78 -2.02 -5.68 10.25
C ARG A 78 -2.41 -4.29 9.75
N SER A 79 -3.71 -4.01 9.81
CA SER A 79 -4.29 -2.83 9.12
C SER A 79 -3.97 -1.50 9.79
N ALA A 80 -3.75 -1.45 11.10
CA ALA A 80 -3.30 -0.24 11.76
C ALA A 80 -1.90 0.17 11.27
N GLU A 81 -1.01 -0.81 11.16
CA GLU A 81 0.35 -0.64 10.66
C GLU A 81 0.38 -0.32 9.18
N ALA A 82 -0.37 -1.06 8.38
CA ALA A 82 -0.48 -0.79 6.96
C ALA A 82 -1.03 0.63 6.72
N ALA A 83 -2.02 1.07 7.49
CA ALA A 83 -2.50 2.45 7.43
C ALA A 83 -1.41 3.47 7.77
N HIS A 84 -0.63 3.23 8.83
CA HIS A 84 0.50 4.08 9.21
C HIS A 84 1.50 4.22 8.06
N TRP A 85 1.94 3.11 7.46
CA TRP A 85 2.88 3.14 6.36
C TRP A 85 2.30 3.74 5.07
N ALA A 86 1.00 3.56 4.81
CA ALA A 86 0.31 4.22 3.71
C ALA A 86 0.29 5.75 3.87
N LEU A 87 -0.01 6.26 5.07
CA LEU A 87 0.11 7.70 5.37
C LEU A 87 1.55 8.18 5.23
N SER A 88 2.51 7.40 5.71
CA SER A 88 3.93 7.75 5.59
C SER A 88 4.38 7.88 4.12
N CYS A 89 3.84 7.04 3.22
CA CYS A 89 4.04 7.18 1.78
C CYS A 89 3.40 8.47 1.24
N LEU A 90 2.19 8.82 1.69
CA LEU A 90 1.53 10.08 1.36
C LEU A 90 2.35 11.29 1.82
N ASP A 91 2.85 11.30 3.05
CA ASP A 91 3.65 12.41 3.58
C ASP A 91 4.92 12.62 2.75
N TRP A 92 5.62 11.53 2.43
CA TRP A 92 6.82 11.57 1.60
C TRP A 92 6.51 12.13 0.20
N LEU A 93 5.42 11.65 -0.41
CA LEU A 93 5.01 12.08 -1.75
C LEU A 93 4.49 13.53 -1.75
N SER A 94 3.80 13.96 -0.69
CA SER A 94 3.28 15.32 -0.56
C SER A 94 4.43 16.31 -0.50
N LYS A 95 5.45 16.05 0.33
CA LYS A 95 6.70 16.83 0.35
C LYS A 95 7.40 16.86 -1.01
N ARG A 96 7.41 15.74 -1.72
CA ARG A 96 8.06 15.64 -3.05
C ARG A 96 7.31 16.42 -4.14
N LEU A 97 6.00 16.55 -4.01
CA LEU A 97 5.10 17.21 -4.95
C LEU A 97 4.75 18.65 -4.54
N ASP A 98 5.29 19.14 -3.41
CA ASP A 98 4.94 20.43 -2.80
C ASP A 98 3.42 20.55 -2.49
N LEU A 99 2.85 19.46 -1.99
CA LEU A 99 1.44 19.38 -1.59
C LEU A 99 1.27 19.56 -0.07
N PRO A 100 0.08 20.00 0.39
CA PRO A 100 -0.28 20.01 1.81
C PRO A 100 -0.07 18.65 2.50
N ASP A 101 0.34 18.69 3.78
CA ASP A 101 0.50 17.49 4.61
C ASP A 101 -0.85 16.77 4.86
N ASP A 102 -1.94 17.53 5.06
CA ASP A 102 -3.28 16.94 5.13
C ASP A 102 -3.82 16.70 3.72
N TRP A 103 -3.97 15.42 3.36
CA TRP A 103 -4.51 15.00 2.07
C TRP A 103 -5.89 15.60 1.76
N ARG A 104 -6.66 16.01 2.77
CA ARG A 104 -7.96 16.67 2.58
C ARG A 104 -7.85 18.02 1.89
N ALA A 105 -6.75 18.73 2.13
CA ALA A 105 -6.49 20.06 1.57
C ALA A 105 -5.96 20.02 0.13
N VAL A 106 -5.58 18.84 -0.38
CA VAL A 106 -5.07 18.68 -1.75
C VAL A 106 -6.19 18.87 -2.77
N THR A 107 -5.93 19.71 -3.76
CA THR A 107 -6.83 19.98 -4.89
C THR A 107 -6.16 19.60 -6.23
N GLY A 108 -6.98 19.38 -7.26
CA GLY A 108 -6.51 18.85 -8.55
C GLY A 108 -5.64 19.79 -9.39
N ASP A 109 -5.52 21.06 -8.99
CA ASP A 109 -4.68 22.10 -9.61
C ASP A 109 -3.29 22.22 -8.96
N MET A 110 -3.09 21.63 -7.77
CA MET A 110 -1.80 21.68 -7.07
C MET A 110 -0.73 20.77 -7.69
N ALA A 111 -1.13 19.73 -8.43
CA ALA A 111 -0.21 18.82 -9.12
C ALA A 111 -0.86 18.16 -10.33
N ASP A 112 -0.04 17.54 -11.19
CA ASP A 112 -0.54 16.86 -12.39
C ASP A 112 -1.13 15.47 -12.08
N PHE A 113 -2.37 15.45 -11.62
CA PHE A 113 -3.15 14.21 -11.44
C PHE A 113 -3.78 13.71 -12.75
N LYS A 114 -3.89 14.57 -13.77
CA LYS A 114 -4.61 14.28 -15.03
C LYS A 114 -3.78 13.42 -15.97
N ASN A 115 -2.51 13.77 -16.17
CA ASN A 115 -1.61 13.04 -17.07
C ASN A 115 -0.98 11.81 -16.40
N TRP A 116 -1.36 11.53 -15.15
CA TRP A 116 -0.98 10.30 -14.45
C TRP A 116 0.54 10.17 -14.28
N HIS A 117 1.17 11.31 -13.98
CA HIS A 117 2.58 11.36 -13.60
C HIS A 117 2.84 10.38 -12.44
N ALA A 118 4.01 9.78 -12.40
CA ALA A 118 4.23 8.63 -11.54
C ALA A 118 4.11 8.92 -10.03
N TYR A 119 4.56 10.09 -9.58
CA TYR A 119 4.42 10.49 -8.18
C TYR A 119 2.97 10.81 -7.80
N THR A 120 2.20 11.50 -8.65
CA THR A 120 0.78 11.79 -8.38
C THR A 120 -0.07 10.54 -8.44
N ARG A 121 0.23 9.61 -9.37
CA ARG A 121 -0.31 8.25 -9.39
C ARG A 121 -0.03 7.51 -8.07
N LEU A 122 1.23 7.48 -7.64
CA LEU A 122 1.61 6.79 -6.39
C LEU A 122 0.98 7.44 -5.15
N TRP A 123 0.78 8.76 -5.18
CA TRP A 123 0.10 9.47 -4.12
C TRP A 123 -1.36 9.00 -4.02
N LEU A 124 -2.09 8.96 -5.14
CA LEU A 124 -3.47 8.47 -5.17
C LEU A 124 -3.58 6.97 -4.81
N GLN A 125 -2.61 6.16 -5.23
CA GLN A 125 -2.51 4.75 -4.83
C GLN A 125 -2.30 4.61 -3.32
N SER A 126 -1.48 5.47 -2.71
CA SER A 126 -1.23 5.48 -1.27
C SER A 126 -2.49 5.92 -0.49
N LEU A 127 -3.25 6.88 -0.99
CA LEU A 127 -4.53 7.29 -0.39
C LEU A 127 -5.61 6.19 -0.51
N THR A 128 -5.63 5.46 -1.63
CA THR A 128 -6.49 4.29 -1.80
C THR A 128 -6.10 3.15 -0.85
N ALA A 129 -4.80 2.91 -0.67
CA ALA A 129 -4.28 1.96 0.30
C ALA A 129 -4.66 2.32 1.74
N TYR A 130 -4.55 3.61 2.09
CA TYR A 130 -4.99 4.12 3.39
C TYR A 130 -6.49 3.89 3.61
N SER A 131 -7.34 4.27 2.65
CA SER A 131 -8.79 4.11 2.76
C SER A 131 -9.19 2.65 3.00
N TYR A 132 -8.55 1.73 2.28
CA TYR A 132 -8.79 0.31 2.41
C TYR A 132 -8.47 -0.23 3.82
N ASN A 133 -7.40 0.25 4.44
CA ASN A 133 -7.06 -0.13 5.81
C ASN A 133 -7.98 0.54 6.84
N MET A 134 -8.45 1.77 6.58
CA MET A 134 -9.48 2.41 7.42
C MET A 134 -10.79 1.62 7.40
N ALA A 135 -11.22 1.13 6.23
CA ALA A 135 -12.38 0.26 6.12
C ALA A 135 -12.23 -1.03 6.94
N ARG A 136 -11.06 -1.70 6.85
CA ARG A 136 -10.76 -2.90 7.65
C ARG A 136 -10.80 -2.64 9.16
N LEU A 137 -10.47 -1.44 9.60
CA LEU A 137 -10.50 -1.02 11.00
C LEU A 137 -11.91 -0.55 11.46
N GLY A 138 -12.93 -0.65 10.60
CA GLY A 138 -14.28 -0.16 10.89
C GLY A 138 -14.41 1.38 10.85
N LYS A 139 -13.37 2.10 10.43
CA LYS A 139 -13.36 3.57 10.30
C LYS A 139 -13.97 3.98 8.96
N GLN A 140 -15.25 3.68 8.78
CA GLN A 140 -15.93 3.82 7.49
C GLN A 140 -15.97 5.27 6.99
N ALA A 141 -16.30 6.25 7.85
CA ALA A 141 -16.37 7.65 7.45
C ALA A 141 -15.02 8.15 6.89
N GLU A 142 -13.92 7.82 7.57
CA GLU A 142 -12.56 8.15 7.14
C GLU A 142 -12.21 7.49 5.80
N SER A 143 -12.53 6.20 5.68
CA SER A 143 -12.32 5.45 4.44
C SER A 143 -13.06 6.07 3.26
N LEU A 144 -14.33 6.45 3.45
CA LEU A 144 -15.14 7.00 2.37
C LEU A 144 -14.66 8.40 1.98
N ALA A 145 -14.28 9.23 2.95
CA ALA A 145 -13.70 10.55 2.68
C ALA A 145 -12.41 10.45 1.84
N ALA A 146 -11.54 9.48 2.15
CA ALA A 146 -10.33 9.25 1.37
C ALA A 146 -10.64 8.77 -0.05
N LEU A 147 -11.64 7.89 -0.25
CA LEU A 147 -12.05 7.47 -1.59
C LEU A 147 -12.70 8.59 -2.40
N ASP A 148 -13.49 9.45 -1.75
CA ASP A 148 -14.11 10.60 -2.37
C ASP A 148 -13.01 11.57 -2.88
N LYS A 149 -11.94 11.79 -2.09
CA LYS A 149 -10.78 12.57 -2.53
C LYS A 149 -10.02 11.91 -3.70
N VAL A 150 -9.83 10.59 -3.69
CA VAL A 150 -9.23 9.91 -4.85
C VAL A 150 -10.08 10.11 -6.11
N ASN A 151 -11.41 10.03 -5.98
CA ASN A 151 -12.32 10.22 -7.11
C ASN A 151 -12.35 11.68 -7.61
N GLU A 152 -12.21 12.65 -6.71
CA GLU A 152 -12.06 14.07 -7.06
C GLU A 152 -10.81 14.31 -7.92
N LEU A 153 -9.67 13.70 -7.54
CA LEU A 153 -8.38 13.91 -8.19
C LEU A 153 -8.15 13.00 -9.42
N ASP A 154 -8.85 11.86 -9.50
CA ASP A 154 -8.89 10.96 -10.67
C ASP A 154 -10.33 10.84 -11.21
N PRO A 155 -10.85 11.89 -11.88
CA PRO A 155 -12.21 11.86 -12.44
C PRO A 155 -12.37 10.83 -13.56
N SER A 156 -11.27 10.37 -14.15
CA SER A 156 -11.28 9.29 -15.15
C SER A 156 -11.47 7.90 -14.54
N GLY A 157 -11.39 7.78 -13.21
CA GLY A 157 -11.63 6.52 -12.50
C GLY A 157 -10.58 5.44 -12.76
N LYS A 158 -9.35 5.80 -13.17
CA LYS A 158 -8.25 4.85 -13.45
C LYS A 158 -7.92 3.98 -12.24
N LEU A 159 -8.07 4.49 -11.02
CA LEU A 159 -7.88 3.73 -9.78
C LEU A 159 -9.13 3.03 -9.25
N GLY A 160 -10.30 3.25 -9.86
CA GLY A 160 -11.53 2.56 -9.51
C GLY A 160 -12.11 2.92 -8.14
N ALA A 161 -11.80 4.10 -7.60
CA ALA A 161 -12.26 4.55 -6.28
C ALA A 161 -13.79 4.49 -6.12
N ALA A 162 -14.56 4.89 -7.14
CA ALA A 162 -16.01 4.80 -7.13
C ALA A 162 -16.53 3.35 -6.97
N ARG A 163 -15.89 2.38 -7.65
CA ARG A 163 -16.23 0.96 -7.51
C ARG A 163 -15.88 0.43 -6.13
N LEU A 164 -14.72 0.82 -5.60
CA LEU A 164 -14.29 0.41 -4.27
C LEU A 164 -15.22 0.96 -3.17
N ARG A 165 -15.68 2.21 -3.34
CA ARG A 165 -16.67 2.85 -2.46
C ARG A 165 -17.97 2.05 -2.41
N GLN A 166 -18.50 1.63 -3.57
CA GLN A 166 -19.71 0.81 -3.65
C GLN A 166 -19.55 -0.53 -2.90
N VAL A 167 -18.36 -1.14 -2.97
CA VAL A 167 -18.05 -2.37 -2.23
C VAL A 167 -18.07 -2.12 -0.72
N PHE A 168 -17.50 -1.01 -0.26
CA PHE A 168 -17.43 -0.68 1.18
C PHE A 168 -18.78 -0.26 1.77
N THR A 169 -19.69 0.27 0.96
CA THR A 169 -21.04 0.66 1.39
C THR A 169 -22.10 -0.41 1.09
N GLY A 170 -21.72 -1.53 0.46
CA GLY A 170 -22.65 -2.58 0.06
C GLY A 170 -23.15 -3.43 1.24
N PRO A 171 -24.08 -4.38 1.00
CA PRO A 171 -24.65 -5.26 2.03
C PRO A 171 -23.62 -6.13 2.76
N ARG A 172 -22.45 -6.34 2.15
CA ARG A 172 -21.24 -6.91 2.77
C ARG A 172 -20.24 -5.79 3.03
N GLY A 173 -20.64 -4.76 3.78
CA GLY A 173 -19.89 -3.52 4.03
C GLY A 173 -18.52 -3.69 4.72
N ASP A 174 -18.02 -4.92 4.79
CA ASP A 174 -16.70 -5.34 5.27
C ASP A 174 -15.67 -5.49 4.12
N ALA A 175 -16.03 -5.06 2.91
CA ALA A 175 -15.26 -5.30 1.69
C ALA A 175 -15.07 -6.79 1.33
N GLY A 176 -15.92 -7.68 1.85
CA GLY A 176 -15.83 -9.12 1.65
C GLY A 176 -14.65 -9.76 2.38
N MET A 177 -14.27 -9.29 3.56
CA MET A 177 -13.04 -9.71 4.24
C MET A 177 -13.18 -10.01 5.73
N LEU A 178 -14.16 -10.84 6.09
CA LEU A 178 -14.01 -11.78 7.19
C LEU A 178 -13.02 -12.89 6.79
N PHE A 179 -11.77 -12.77 7.20
CA PHE A 179 -10.84 -13.91 7.35
C PHE A 179 -10.47 -14.03 8.84
N PRO A 180 -10.12 -15.23 9.34
CA PRO A 180 -10.05 -15.54 10.77
C PRO A 180 -9.19 -14.56 11.58
N LYS A 181 -9.64 -14.27 12.82
CA LYS A 181 -9.07 -13.29 13.78
C LYS A 181 -7.68 -13.63 14.34
N GLU A 182 -7.07 -14.72 13.92
CA GLU A 182 -5.92 -15.35 14.57
C GLU A 182 -4.60 -14.55 14.51
N HIS A 183 -4.55 -13.44 13.76
CA HIS A 183 -3.36 -12.57 13.65
C HIS A 183 -3.57 -11.13 14.15
N GLU A 184 -4.71 -10.83 14.79
CA GLU A 184 -5.11 -9.45 15.17
C GLU A 184 -4.43 -8.92 16.46
N HIS A 185 -3.73 -9.78 17.23
CA HIS A 185 -3.30 -9.44 18.60
C HIS A 185 -1.84 -9.02 18.78
N TRP A 186 -1.08 -8.75 17.71
CA TRP A 186 0.30 -8.27 17.87
C TRP A 186 0.35 -6.77 18.16
N ARG A 187 0.61 -6.39 19.42
CA ARG A 187 0.86 -5.02 19.85
C ARG A 187 2.35 -4.66 19.70
N PHE A 188 2.65 -3.47 19.18
CA PHE A 188 3.97 -2.87 19.40
C PHE A 188 4.11 -2.54 20.89
N PRO A 189 5.17 -2.95 21.59
CA PRO A 189 5.59 -2.20 22.74
C PRO A 189 6.04 -0.82 22.23
N TYR A 190 5.24 0.21 22.48
CA TYR A 190 5.77 1.56 22.59
C TYR A 190 6.65 1.54 23.83
N SER A 191 7.97 1.57 23.66
CA SER A 191 8.84 1.96 24.76
C SER A 191 8.70 3.47 24.92
N SER A 192 7.74 3.87 25.74
CA SER A 192 7.74 5.18 26.38
C SER A 192 8.51 5.06 27.69
N GLU A 193 9.77 5.51 27.70
CA GLU A 193 10.56 5.90 28.88
C GLU A 193 11.89 6.46 28.32
N SER A 194 12.07 7.78 28.31
CA SER A 194 12.74 8.59 29.35
C SER A 194 14.24 8.29 29.47
#